data_AF-A0A9P5WWZ0-F1
#
_entry.id   AF-A0A9P5WWZ0-F1
#
_cell.length_a   1.000
_cell.length_b   1.000
_cell.length_c   1.000
_cell.angle_alpha   90.00
_cell.angle_beta   90.00
_cell.angle_gamma   90.00
#
_symmetry.space_group_name_H-M   'P 1'
#
loop_
_entity.id
_entity.type
_entity.pdbx_description
1 polymer ?
#
loop_
_entity_poly.entity_id
_entity_poly.type
_entity_poly.pdbx_seq_one_letter_code
_entity_poly.pdbx_strand_id
1 'polypeptide(L)'
;MGDELCFECLNDKNYRKWKVYMEAHLIRKLLWIYLPHCASSNPAVIWSTIADIHISRGHSTVTMLHCQLHKLCLERSESMPTYIAQAHTIAHKLIDAGHHISDDNLLLAITAGLL
;
A
#
# COMPACT_ATOMS: atom_id res chain seq x y z
N MET A 1 -6.75 11.52 -4.48
CA MET A 1 -8.21 11.52 -4.72
C MET A 1 -8.69 10.10 -4.48
N GLY A 2 -9.14 9.83 -3.25
CA GLY A 2 -9.57 8.49 -2.84
C GLY A 2 -10.93 8.21 -3.47
N ASP A 3 -10.97 7.23 -4.37
CA ASP A 3 -12.23 6.61 -4.78
C ASP A 3 -12.75 5.81 -3.57
N GLU A 4 -13.46 6.48 -2.66
CA GLU A 4 -14.33 5.78 -1.71
C GLU A 4 -15.44 5.11 -2.53
N LEU A 5 -15.24 3.83 -2.79
CA LEU A 5 -16.19 2.98 -3.49
C LEU A 5 -17.36 2.67 -2.54
N CYS A 6 -18.27 3.62 -2.38
CA CYS A 6 -19.57 3.38 -1.78
C CYS A 6 -20.42 2.54 -2.75
N PHE A 7 -20.24 1.23 -2.71
CA PHE A 7 -21.19 0.32 -3.34
C PHE A 7 -22.39 0.13 -2.41
N GLU A 8 -23.60 0.29 -2.96
CA GLU A 8 -24.82 -0.22 -2.33
C GLU A 8 -24.64 -1.71 -2.00
N CYS A 9 -25.30 -2.19 -0.94
CA CYS A 9 -25.28 -3.61 -0.58
C CYS A 9 -25.61 -4.48 -1.80
N LEU A 10 -24.80 -5.52 -2.01
CA LEU A 10 -24.93 -6.39 -3.17
C LEU A 10 -26.27 -7.14 -3.15
N ASN A 11 -26.89 -7.23 -4.32
CA ASN A 11 -28.10 -7.99 -4.60
C ASN A 11 -28.02 -8.57 -6.03
N ASP A 12 -28.96 -9.45 -6.39
CA ASP A 12 -28.92 -10.17 -7.68
C ASP A 12 -28.95 -9.24 -8.90
N LYS A 13 -29.47 -8.01 -8.77
CA LYS A 13 -29.56 -7.03 -9.86
C LYS A 13 -28.25 -6.26 -10.04
N ASN A 14 -27.52 -5.97 -8.96
CA ASN A 14 -26.28 -5.19 -9.01
C ASN A 14 -25.01 -6.06 -9.06
N TYR A 15 -25.09 -7.33 -8.66
CA TYR A 15 -23.96 -8.25 -8.58
C TYR A 15 -23.21 -8.38 -9.90
N ARG A 16 -23.93 -8.49 -11.03
CA ARG A 16 -23.31 -8.65 -12.35
C ARG A 16 -22.48 -7.42 -12.73
N LYS A 17 -22.99 -6.23 -12.47
CA LYS A 17 -22.31 -4.96 -12.76
C LYS A 17 -21.10 -4.77 -11.86
N TRP A 18 -21.26 -5.10 -10.58
CA TRP A 18 -20.18 -5.04 -9.60
C TRP A 18 -19.06 -6.02 -9.91
N LYS A 19 -19.37 -7.25 -10.31
CA LYS A 19 -18.38 -8.28 -10.68
C LYS A 19 -17.49 -7.78 -11.82
N VAL A 20 -18.08 -7.24 -12.89
CA VAL A 20 -17.34 -6.69 -14.05
C VAL A 20 -16.45 -5.51 -13.62
N TYR A 21 -16.97 -4.63 -12.75
CA TYR A 21 -16.18 -3.50 -12.24
C TYR A 21 -15.00 -3.97 -11.40
N MET A 22 -15.22 -4.90 -10.47
CA MET A 22 -14.16 -5.44 -9.61
C MET A 22 -13.11 -6.20 -10.41
N GLU A 23 -13.51 -6.99 -11.40
CA GLU A 23 -12.60 -7.63 -12.34
C GLU A 23 -11.72 -6.59 -13.06
N ALA A 24 -12.32 -5.56 -13.65
CA ALA A 24 -11.58 -4.48 -14.30
C ALA A 24 -10.64 -3.74 -13.33
N HIS A 25 -11.09 -3.50 -12.09
CA HIS A 25 -10.29 -2.84 -11.07
C HIS A 25 -9.08 -3.69 -10.66
N LEU A 26 -9.27 -5.00 -10.47
CA LEU A 26 -8.22 -5.96 -10.12
C LEU A 26 -7.22 -6.15 -11.26
N ILE A 27 -7.68 -6.16 -12.52
CA ILE A 27 -6.81 -6.18 -13.71
C ILE A 27 -5.96 -4.90 -13.75
N ARG A 28 -6.58 -3.72 -13.55
CA ARG A 28 -5.86 -2.43 -13.53
C ARG A 28 -4.78 -2.38 -12.45
N LYS A 29 -5.01 -3.04 -11.31
CA LYS A 29 -4.06 -3.14 -10.20
C LYS A 29 -3.06 -4.29 -10.34
N LEU A 30 -3.08 -5.03 -11.46
CA LEU A 30 -2.27 -6.23 -11.70
C LEU A 30 -2.44 -7.30 -10.60
N LEU A 31 -3.61 -7.34 -9.96
CA LEU A 31 -3.97 -8.32 -8.93
C LEU A 31 -4.66 -9.55 -9.52
N TRP A 32 -5.24 -9.41 -10.72
CA TRP A 32 -5.96 -10.49 -11.39
C TRP A 32 -5.10 -11.74 -11.66
N ILE A 33 -3.83 -11.55 -11.98
CA ILE A 33 -2.88 -12.64 -12.26
C ILE A 33 -2.54 -13.51 -11.05
N TYR A 34 -2.92 -13.07 -9.84
CA TYR A 34 -2.75 -13.83 -8.59
C TYR A 34 -4.01 -14.61 -8.21
N LEU A 35 -5.09 -14.46 -8.99
CA LEU A 35 -6.34 -15.20 -8.88
C LEU A 35 -6.46 -16.51 -9.72
N PRO A 36 -5.42 -17.12 -10.34
CA PRO A 36 -5.59 -18.40 -11.06
C PRO A 36 -6.18 -19.51 -10.18
N HIS A 37 -5.92 -19.48 -8.87
CA HIS A 37 -6.46 -20.44 -7.88
C HIS A 37 -7.82 -20.00 -7.29
N CYS A 38 -8.31 -18.82 -7.65
CA CYS A 38 -9.61 -18.27 -7.23
C CYS A 38 -10.75 -18.61 -8.22
N ALA A 39 -10.60 -19.64 -9.05
CA ALA A 39 -11.71 -20.27 -9.80
C ALA A 39 -12.69 -21.04 -8.89
N SER A 40 -12.72 -20.71 -7.59
CA SER A 40 -13.74 -21.16 -6.66
C SER A 40 -15.09 -20.58 -7.09
N SER A 41 -16.12 -21.42 -7.20
CA SER A 41 -17.49 -20.93 -7.42
C SER A 41 -18.04 -20.15 -6.22
N ASN A 42 -17.36 -20.19 -5.07
CA ASN A 42 -17.75 -19.48 -3.85
C ASN A 42 -17.09 -18.08 -3.83
N PRO A 43 -17.89 -16.99 -3.88
CA PRO A 43 -17.39 -15.62 -3.81
C PRO A 43 -16.65 -15.31 -2.51
N ALA A 44 -17.06 -15.87 -1.37
CA ALA A 44 -16.45 -15.57 -0.07
C ALA A 44 -14.96 -15.95 -0.02
N VAL A 45 -14.61 -17.08 -0.63
CA VAL A 45 -13.23 -17.58 -0.73
C VAL A 45 -12.38 -16.68 -1.62
N ILE A 46 -12.94 -16.21 -2.73
CA ILE A 46 -12.24 -15.27 -3.63
C ILE A 46 -11.92 -13.96 -2.87
N TRP A 47 -12.89 -13.44 -2.12
CA TRP A 47 -12.72 -12.19 -1.37
C TRP A 47 -11.75 -12.33 -0.20
N SER A 48 -11.74 -13.45 0.51
CA SER A 48 -10.74 -13.67 1.56
C SER A 48 -9.33 -13.74 0.98
N THR A 49 -9.13 -14.44 -0.14
CA THR A 49 -7.81 -14.50 -0.80
C THR A 49 -7.36 -13.13 -1.31
N ILE A 50 -8.26 -12.31 -1.87
CA ILE A 50 -7.93 -10.94 -2.27
C ILE A 50 -7.54 -10.10 -1.06
N ALA A 51 -8.29 -10.21 0.05
CA ALA A 51 -7.97 -9.51 1.29
C ALA A 51 -6.60 -9.91 1.82
N ASP A 52 -6.29 -11.21 1.86
CA ASP A 52 -5.01 -11.74 2.32
C ASP A 52 -3.84 -11.27 1.45
N ILE A 53 -3.98 -11.29 0.12
CA ILE A 53 -2.98 -10.78 -0.81
C ILE A 53 -2.78 -9.27 -0.61
N HIS A 54 -3.88 -8.52 -0.42
CA HIS A 54 -3.81 -7.08 -0.21
C HIS A 54 -3.11 -6.75 1.12
N ILE A 55 -3.45 -7.43 2.20
CA ILE A 55 -2.82 -7.30 3.52
C ILE A 55 -1.32 -7.64 3.42
N SER A 56 -0.98 -8.78 2.79
CA SER A 56 0.41 -9.22 2.61
C SER A 56 1.24 -8.22 1.79
N ARG A 57 0.67 -7.65 0.72
CA ARG A 57 1.31 -6.59 -0.07
C ARG A 57 1.42 -5.28 0.69
N GLY A 58 0.43 -4.94 1.50
CA GLY A 58 0.50 -3.82 2.43
C GLY A 58 1.68 -3.97 3.37
N HIS A 59 1.79 -5.12 4.05
CA HIS A 59 2.91 -5.44 4.95
C HIS A 59 4.27 -5.42 4.23
N SER A 60 4.36 -5.97 3.02
CA SER A 60 5.62 -5.97 2.26
C SER A 60 6.03 -4.55 1.83
N THR A 61 5.06 -3.73 1.42
CA THR A 61 5.29 -2.33 1.02
C THR A 61 5.70 -1.48 2.22
N VAL A 62 5.02 -1.65 3.35
CA VAL A 62 5.37 -1.01 4.63
C VAL A 62 6.78 -1.41 5.08
N THR A 63 7.10 -2.71 5.04
CA THR A 63 8.44 -3.20 5.39
C THR A 63 9.51 -2.60 4.48
N MET A 64 9.26 -2.54 3.18
CA MET A 64 10.16 -1.91 2.21
C MET A 64 10.36 -0.42 2.50
N LEU A 65 9.29 0.33 2.83
CA LEU A 65 9.37 1.74 3.19
C LEU A 65 10.16 1.96 4.48
N HIS A 66 9.98 1.10 5.49
CA HIS A 66 10.83 1.12 6.70
C HIS A 66 12.30 0.87 6.36
N CYS A 67 12.60 -0.11 5.50
CA CYS A 67 13.97 -0.35 5.04
C CYS A 67 14.54 0.84 4.26
N GLN A 68 13.73 1.51 3.44
CA GLN A 68 14.16 2.71 2.70
C GLN A 68 14.48 3.86 3.65
N LEU A 69 13.61 4.11 4.64
CA LEU A 69 13.84 5.14 5.65
C LEU A 69 15.11 4.86 6.47
N HIS A 70 15.30 3.61 6.89
CA HIS A 70 16.48 3.21 7.67
C HIS A 70 17.80 3.28 6.89
N LYS A 71 17.75 3.06 5.56
CA LYS A 71 18.92 3.11 4.68
C LYS A 71 19.17 4.50 4.07
N LEU A 72 18.34 5.49 4.39
CA LEU A 72 18.47 6.82 3.81
C LEU A 72 19.66 7.55 4.44
N CYS A 73 20.70 7.77 3.65
CA CYS A 73 21.92 8.50 4.05
C CYS A 73 22.04 9.79 3.25
N LEU A 74 22.59 10.83 3.87
CA LEU A 74 22.90 12.08 3.17
C LEU A 74 24.08 11.83 2.21
N GLU A 75 23.85 11.97 0.91
CA GLU A 75 24.92 11.86 -0.08
C GLU A 75 25.81 13.11 -0.10
N ARG A 76 27.10 12.96 -0.44
CA ARG A 76 28.07 14.09 -0.48
C ARG A 76 27.69 15.22 -1.44
N SER A 77 26.89 14.91 -2.46
CA SER A 77 26.39 15.88 -3.44
C SER A 77 25.00 16.41 -3.14
N GLU A 78 24.31 15.85 -2.15
CA GLU A 78 22.94 16.22 -1.80
C GLU A 78 22.92 17.35 -0.76
N SER A 79 21.95 18.25 -0.89
CA SER A 79 21.71 19.28 0.12
C SER A 79 20.91 18.73 1.29
N MET A 80 21.25 19.14 2.52
CA MET A 80 20.54 18.75 3.74
C MET A 80 19.00 18.95 3.64
N PRO A 81 18.47 20.05 3.07
CA PRO A 81 17.02 20.19 2.87
C PRO A 81 16.41 19.15 1.93
N THR A 82 17.12 18.76 0.87
CA THR A 82 16.66 17.71 -0.07
C THR A 82 16.57 16.37 0.64
N TYR A 83 17.61 16.01 1.42
CA TYR A 83 17.65 14.79 2.22
C TYR A 83 16.51 14.73 3.24
N ILE A 84 16.30 15.81 3.99
CA ILE A 84 15.20 15.92 4.97
C ILE A 84 13.85 15.76 4.26
N ALA A 85 13.64 16.39 3.10
CA ALA A 85 12.42 16.24 2.32
C ALA A 85 12.17 14.79 1.85
N GLN A 86 13.23 14.05 1.50
CA GLN A 86 13.12 12.63 1.15
C GLN A 86 12.71 11.78 2.36
N ALA A 87 13.30 12.01 3.53
CA ALA A 87 12.93 11.32 4.76
C ALA A 87 11.45 11.56 5.11
N HIS A 88 10.99 12.82 5.05
CA HIS A 88 9.58 13.15 5.23
C HIS A 88 8.68 12.51 4.17
N THR A 89 9.12 12.43 2.91
CA THR A 89 8.35 11.78 1.85
C THR A 89 8.13 10.29 2.13
N ILE A 90 9.16 9.60 2.62
CA ILE A 90 9.04 8.18 3.00
C ILE A 90 8.15 8.03 4.24
N ALA A 91 8.28 8.92 5.23
CA ALA A 91 7.44 8.92 6.43
C ALA A 91 5.96 9.15 6.11
N HIS A 92 5.64 10.12 5.24
CA HIS A 92 4.26 10.34 4.79
C HIS A 92 3.68 9.10 4.07
N LYS A 93 4.48 8.40 3.26
CA LYS A 93 4.03 7.14 2.62
C LYS A 93 3.71 6.04 3.64
N LEU A 94 4.42 6.00 4.77
CA LEU A 94 4.13 5.07 5.87
C LEU A 94 2.84 5.46 6.60
N ILE A 95 2.61 6.76 6.82
CA ILE A 95 1.35 7.29 7.38
C ILE A 95 0.16 6.98 6.46
N ASP A 96 0.29 7.21 5.16
CA ASP A 96 -0.73 6.90 4.15
C ASP A 96 -1.03 5.39 4.08
N ALA A 97 -0.07 4.54 4.40
CA ALA A 97 -0.24 3.09 4.51
C ALA A 97 -0.88 2.65 5.85
N GLY A 98 -1.29 3.60 6.70
CA GLY A 98 -1.92 3.35 8.00
C GLY A 98 -0.93 3.01 9.11
N HIS A 99 0.37 3.31 8.95
CA HIS A 99 1.39 3.14 10.00
C HIS A 99 1.77 4.48 10.63
N HIS A 100 1.67 4.55 11.95
CA HIS A 100 2.08 5.72 12.70
C HIS A 100 3.60 5.73 12.92
N ILE A 101 4.24 6.86 12.59
CA ILE A 101 5.63 7.13 12.91
C ILE A 101 5.64 8.33 13.85
N SER A 102 6.19 8.14 15.05
CA SER A 102 6.45 9.25 15.98
C SER A 102 7.54 10.16 15.41
N ASP A 103 7.43 11.46 15.66
CA ASP A 103 8.46 12.45 15.30
C ASP A 103 9.84 12.07 15.86
N ASP A 104 9.89 11.44 17.04
CA ASP A 104 11.14 10.93 17.64
C ASP A 104 11.81 9.84 16.78
N ASN A 105 11.00 8.94 16.22
CA ASN A 105 11.50 7.87 15.34
C ASN A 105 11.96 8.43 13.99
N LEU A 106 11.28 9.47 13.49
CA LEU A 106 11.69 10.17 12.28
C LEU A 106 13.01 10.94 12.50
N LEU A 107 13.13 11.67 13.61
CA LEU A 107 14.36 12.35 14.02
C LEU A 107 15.52 11.37 14.19
N LEU A 108 15.29 10.22 14.81
CA LEU A 108 16.29 9.17 14.95
C LEU A 108 16.73 8.63 13.58
N ALA A 109 15.80 8.40 12.66
CA ALA A 109 16.13 7.93 11.31
C ALA A 109 16.92 8.96 10.51
N ILE A 110 16.54 10.24 10.58
CA ILE A 110 17.24 11.34 9.91
C ILE A 110 18.65 11.49 10.48
N THR A 111 18.81 11.51 11.80
CA THR A 111 20.12 11.66 12.44
C THR A 111 21.05 10.47 12.19
N ALA A 112 20.51 9.25 12.11
CA ALA A 112 21.28 8.05 11.77
C ALA A 112 21.89 8.10 10.37
N GLY A 113 21.25 8.78 9.41
CA GLY A 113 21.75 8.93 8.04
C GLY A 113 22.70 10.10 7.82
N LEU A 114 23.03 10.87 8.87
CA LEU A 114 24.02 11.96 8.84
C LEU A 114 25.44 11.53 9.25
N LEU A 115 25.58 10.29 9.72
CA LEU A 115 26.85 9.65 10.09
C LEU A 115 27.58 9.13 8.85
#